data_AF-A0A842VCZ3-F1
#
_entry.id   AF-A0A842VCZ3-F1
#
_cell.length_a   1.000
_cell.length_b   1.000
_cell.length_c   1.000
_cell.angle_alpha   90.00
_cell.angle_beta   90.00
_cell.angle_gamma   90.00
#
_symmetry.space_group_name_H-M   'P 1'
#
loop_
_entity.id
_entity.type
_entity.pdbx_description
1 polymer ?
#
loop_
_entity_poly.entity_id
_entity_poly.type
_entity_poly.pdbx_seq_one_letter_code
_entity_poly.pdbx_strand_id
1 'polypeptide(L)'
;MKPYKYHFTERESDITIISDSETAILKAKDMFYEQRKILENYVTSHKKFLTSFSPVSVNTKYKIINLMAEATKVFDVGPMAAVAGALADLMMDAMKEQNPNYLPPKVAVVENGGEIIVESEKPIRIALYAGYN
;
A
#
# COMPACT_ATOMS: atom_id res chain seq x y z
N MET A 1 13.01 -22.16 3.92
CA MET A 1 11.68 -21.90 4.50
C MET A 1 10.77 -21.35 3.42
N LYS A 2 9.55 -21.89 3.30
CA LYS A 2 8.50 -21.40 2.39
C LYS A 2 7.84 -20.17 3.05
N PRO A 3 7.66 -19.04 2.35
CA PRO A 3 7.02 -17.86 2.93
C PRO A 3 5.54 -18.12 3.23
N TYR A 4 5.03 -17.42 4.23
CA TYR A 4 3.61 -17.29 4.54
C TYR A 4 2.93 -16.42 3.48
N LYS A 5 1.68 -16.74 3.16
CA LYS A 5 0.83 -15.94 2.28
C LYS A 5 -0.49 -15.70 3.01
N TYR A 6 -0.90 -14.44 3.05
CA TYR A 6 -2.20 -14.01 3.55
C TYR A 6 -2.90 -13.17 2.48
N HIS A 7 -4.21 -13.37 2.34
CA HIS A 7 -5.01 -12.67 1.35
C HIS A 7 -6.33 -12.25 1.99
N PHE A 8 -6.77 -11.04 1.71
CA PHE A 8 -8.04 -10.51 2.20
C PHE A 8 -8.56 -9.41 1.30
N THR A 9 -9.88 -9.27 1.30
CA THR A 9 -10.58 -8.19 0.60
C THR A 9 -11.24 -7.27 1.63
N GLU A 10 -11.07 -5.96 1.46
CA GLU A 10 -11.73 -4.93 2.26
C GLU A 10 -12.35 -3.88 1.33
N ARG A 11 -13.68 -3.95 1.17
CA ARG A 11 -14.44 -3.18 0.17
C ARG A 11 -13.81 -3.31 -1.24
N GLU A 12 -13.26 -2.23 -1.78
CA GLU A 12 -12.64 -2.17 -3.11
C GLU A 12 -11.17 -2.63 -3.12
N SER A 13 -10.55 -2.80 -1.95
CA SER A 13 -9.16 -3.25 -1.84
C SER A 13 -9.11 -4.78 -1.84
N ASP A 14 -8.30 -5.34 -2.72
CA ASP A 14 -8.01 -6.76 -2.81
C ASP A 14 -6.52 -6.98 -2.59
N ILE A 15 -6.16 -7.54 -1.44
CA ILE A 15 -4.79 -7.47 -0.91
C ILE A 15 -4.21 -8.87 -0.73
N THR A 16 -3.01 -9.06 -1.28
CA THR A 16 -2.15 -10.21 -0.99
C THR A 16 -0.87 -9.76 -0.30
N ILE A 17 -0.55 -10.39 0.83
CA ILE A 17 0.72 -10.17 1.56
C ILE A 17 1.49 -11.49 1.59
N ILE A 18 2.76 -11.47 1.22
CA ILE A 18 3.66 -12.63 1.30
C ILE A 18 4.89 -12.24 2.11
N SER A 19 5.24 -13.05 3.11
CA SER A 19 6.45 -12.80 3.89
C SER A 19 7.01 -14.07 4.51
N ASP A 20 8.30 -14.07 4.84
CA ASP A 20 8.88 -15.11 5.70
C ASP A 20 8.64 -14.88 7.20
N SER A 21 7.81 -13.89 7.56
CA SER A 21 7.41 -13.60 8.94
C SER A 21 5.92 -13.29 9.07
N GLU A 22 5.20 -14.04 9.93
CA GLU A 22 3.78 -13.80 10.22
C GLU A 22 3.55 -12.47 10.93
N THR A 23 4.47 -12.04 11.79
CA THR A 23 4.40 -10.74 12.46
C THR A 23 4.47 -9.58 11.46
N ALA A 24 5.25 -9.73 10.38
CA ALA A 24 5.27 -8.76 9.27
C ALA A 24 3.89 -8.61 8.65
N ILE A 25 3.25 -9.74 8.34
CA ILE A 25 1.93 -9.79 7.72
C ILE A 25 0.89 -9.09 8.61
N LEU A 26 0.93 -9.34 9.92
CA LEU A 26 0.02 -8.69 10.87
C LEU A 26 0.24 -7.17 10.90
N LYS A 27 1.49 -6.70 10.97
CA LYS A 27 1.81 -5.26 10.92
C LYS A 27 1.31 -4.60 9.65
N ALA A 28 1.51 -5.21 8.49
CA ALA A 28 1.00 -4.72 7.22
C ALA A 28 -0.52 -4.61 7.22
N LYS A 29 -1.21 -5.66 7.71
CA LYS A 29 -2.66 -5.67 7.82
C LYS A 29 -3.18 -4.54 8.72
N ASP A 30 -2.58 -4.37 9.91
CA ASP A 30 -2.98 -3.32 10.84
C ASP A 30 -2.76 -1.92 10.25
N MET A 31 -1.62 -1.72 9.58
CA MET A 31 -1.30 -0.47 8.88
C MET A 31 -2.30 -0.16 7.76
N PHE A 32 -2.71 -1.17 6.97
CA PHE A 32 -3.74 -0.99 5.95
C PHE A 32 -5.04 -0.42 6.55
N TYR A 33 -5.55 -1.03 7.62
CA TYR A 33 -6.79 -0.59 8.26
C TYR A 33 -6.67 0.82 8.84
N GLU A 34 -5.52 1.14 9.46
CA GLU A 34 -5.25 2.47 9.99
C GLU A 34 -5.27 3.53 8.88
N GLN A 35 -4.49 3.34 7.81
CA GLN A 35 -4.37 4.32 6.73
C GLN A 35 -5.65 4.44 5.91
N ARG A 36 -6.35 3.33 5.66
CA ARG A 36 -7.66 3.36 5.00
C ARG A 36 -8.66 4.19 5.80
N LYS A 37 -8.75 4.00 7.12
CA LYS A 37 -9.63 4.79 7.98
C LYS A 37 -9.29 6.28 7.95
N ILE A 38 -8.00 6.62 7.93
CA ILE A 38 -7.54 8.01 7.80
C ILE A 38 -8.01 8.61 6.47
N LEU A 39 -7.81 7.89 5.35
CA LEU A 39 -8.24 8.34 4.03
C LEU A 39 -9.75 8.53 3.95
N GLU A 40 -10.53 7.53 4.38
CA GLU A 40 -12.00 7.59 4.38
C GLU A 40 -12.51 8.80 5.16
N ASN A 41 -11.96 9.05 6.35
CA ASN A 41 -12.31 10.22 7.15
C ASN A 41 -11.91 11.53 6.47
N TYR A 42 -10.71 11.60 5.88
CA TYR A 42 -10.22 12.82 5.24
C TYR A 42 -11.11 13.25 4.06
N VAL A 43 -11.50 12.31 3.20
CA VAL A 43 -12.31 12.60 2.00
C VAL A 43 -13.77 12.96 2.32
N THR A 44 -14.24 12.74 3.56
CA THR A 44 -15.57 13.23 3.98
C THR A 44 -15.65 14.76 3.95
N SER A 45 -14.58 15.44 4.39
CA SER A 45 -14.48 16.90 4.48
C SER A 45 -13.72 17.53 3.31
N HIS A 46 -12.94 16.74 2.56
CA HIS A 46 -12.11 17.21 1.44
C HIS A 46 -12.52 16.55 0.12
N LYS A 47 -13.74 16.82 -0.34
CA LYS A 47 -14.33 16.15 -1.53
C LYS A 47 -13.45 16.24 -2.78
N LYS A 48 -12.75 17.36 -2.99
CA LYS A 48 -11.83 17.53 -4.12
C LYS A 48 -10.70 16.50 -4.13
N PHE A 49 -10.24 16.02 -2.97
CA PHE A 49 -9.20 15.00 -2.89
C PHE A 49 -9.65 13.65 -3.50
N LEU A 50 -10.94 13.33 -3.34
CA LEU A 50 -11.54 12.10 -3.85
C LEU A 50 -11.86 12.18 -5.35
N THR A 51 -12.31 13.34 -5.83
CA THR A 51 -12.93 13.46 -7.16
C THR A 51 -12.10 14.23 -8.19
N SER A 52 -11.00 14.87 -7.79
CA SER A 52 -10.18 15.62 -8.74
C SER A 52 -9.46 14.66 -9.68
N PHE A 53 -9.37 15.04 -10.95
CA PHE A 53 -8.53 14.40 -11.97
C PHE A 53 -7.19 15.12 -12.16
N SER A 54 -6.89 16.12 -11.34
CA SER A 54 -5.65 16.90 -11.38
C SER A 54 -4.99 16.93 -9.99
N PRO A 55 -3.70 17.27 -9.88
CA PRO A 55 -3.01 17.31 -8.60
C PRO A 55 -3.70 18.21 -7.58
N VAL A 56 -3.79 17.74 -6.34
CA VAL A 56 -4.33 18.50 -5.21
C VAL A 56 -3.20 18.77 -4.23
N SER A 57 -2.75 20.02 -4.16
CA SER A 57 -1.71 20.42 -3.20
C SER A 57 -2.27 20.42 -1.78
N VAL A 58 -1.67 19.62 -0.91
CA VAL A 58 -2.02 19.49 0.51
C VAL A 58 -0.76 19.42 1.35
N ASN A 59 -0.86 19.82 2.61
CA ASN A 59 0.14 19.56 3.63
C ASN A 59 -0.61 19.24 4.92
N THR A 60 -0.60 17.97 5.32
CA THR A 60 -1.40 17.46 6.44
C THR A 60 -0.51 16.68 7.42
N LYS A 61 -1.08 16.30 8.57
CA LYS A 61 -0.42 15.37 9.48
C LYS A 61 -0.55 13.89 9.05
N TYR A 62 -1.32 13.60 8.01
CA TYR A 62 -1.69 12.25 7.60
C TYR A 62 -0.75 11.77 6.48
N LYS A 63 0.01 10.69 6.74
CA LYS A 63 1.00 10.16 5.82
C LYS A 63 0.41 9.80 4.46
N ILE A 64 -0.65 8.98 4.43
CA ILE A 64 -1.33 8.57 3.19
C ILE A 64 -1.78 9.75 2.33
N ILE A 65 -2.30 10.82 2.94
CA ILE A 65 -2.80 11.99 2.22
C ILE A 65 -1.66 12.74 1.54
N ASN A 66 -0.56 12.97 2.26
CA ASN A 66 0.60 13.65 1.68
C ASN A 66 1.28 12.79 0.61
N LEU A 67 1.40 11.47 0.85
CA LEU A 67 2.01 10.53 -0.08
C LEU A 67 1.25 10.49 -1.41
N MET A 68 -0.08 10.31 -1.36
CA MET A 68 -0.93 10.31 -2.55
C MET A 68 -0.85 11.64 -3.31
N ALA A 69 -0.89 12.77 -2.59
CA ALA A 69 -0.83 14.09 -3.22
C ALA A 69 0.52 14.38 -3.88
N GLU A 70 1.62 13.92 -3.29
CA GLU A 70 2.95 14.12 -3.85
C GLU A 70 3.17 13.23 -5.07
N ALA A 71 2.83 11.94 -4.96
CA ALA A 71 3.04 10.95 -6.00
C ALA A 71 2.37 11.32 -7.34
N THR A 72 1.22 11.99 -7.29
CA THR A 72 0.46 12.30 -8.51
C THR A 72 0.85 13.62 -9.18
N LYS A 73 1.65 14.48 -8.55
CA LYS A 73 2.05 15.79 -9.10
C LYS A 73 2.78 15.67 -10.44
N VAL A 74 3.71 14.73 -10.53
CA VAL A 74 4.58 14.55 -11.71
C VAL A 74 3.79 14.02 -12.92
N PHE A 75 2.67 13.33 -12.66
CA PHE A 75 1.85 12.71 -13.70
C PHE A 75 0.61 13.53 -14.07
N ASP A 76 0.40 14.69 -13.43
CA ASP A 76 -0.77 15.56 -13.61
C ASP A 76 -2.13 14.84 -13.45
N VAL A 77 -2.22 13.96 -12.45
CA VAL A 77 -3.45 13.22 -12.13
C VAL A 77 -3.95 13.50 -10.70
N GLY A 78 -5.20 13.11 -10.45
CA GLY A 78 -5.85 13.19 -9.15
C GLY A 78 -5.23 12.26 -8.09
N PRO A 79 -5.25 12.63 -6.79
CA PRO A 79 -4.66 11.81 -5.71
C PRO A 79 -5.16 10.37 -5.66
N MET A 80 -6.43 10.12 -5.98
CA MET A 80 -7.00 8.77 -5.97
C MET A 80 -6.36 7.81 -6.97
N ALA A 81 -5.68 8.32 -8.01
CA ALA A 81 -4.92 7.49 -8.94
C ALA A 81 -3.75 6.75 -8.26
N ALA A 82 -3.25 7.26 -7.12
CA ALA A 82 -2.14 6.67 -6.37
C ALA A 82 -2.58 5.86 -5.15
N VAL A 83 -3.88 5.65 -4.92
CA VAL A 83 -4.38 5.08 -3.65
C VAL A 83 -3.86 3.66 -3.37
N ALA A 84 -3.79 2.80 -4.39
CA ALA A 84 -3.36 1.42 -4.22
C ALA A 84 -1.87 1.33 -3.85
N GLY A 85 -1.03 2.08 -4.58
CA GLY A 85 0.40 2.26 -4.32
C GLY A 85 0.69 2.85 -2.96
N ALA A 86 0.04 3.97 -2.64
CA ALA A 86 0.26 4.63 -1.35
C ALA A 86 -0.07 3.72 -0.16
N LEU A 87 -1.13 2.89 -0.26
CA LEU A 87 -1.42 1.90 0.77
C LEU A 87 -0.35 0.80 0.82
N ALA A 88 0.05 0.27 -0.33
CA ALA A 88 1.06 -0.78 -0.42
C ALA A 88 2.43 -0.34 0.15
N ASP A 89 2.86 0.88 -0.16
CA ASP A 89 4.08 1.50 0.37
C ASP A 89 4.05 1.58 1.91
N LEU A 90 2.96 2.10 2.47
CA LEU A 90 2.83 2.25 3.92
C LEU A 90 2.77 0.89 4.63
N MET A 91 2.13 -0.10 4.02
CA MET A 91 2.15 -1.48 4.51
C MET A 91 3.55 -2.07 4.50
N MET A 92 4.32 -1.87 3.41
CA MET A 92 5.71 -2.32 3.31
C MET A 92 6.60 -1.68 4.38
N ASP A 93 6.47 -0.36 4.60
CA ASP A 93 7.17 0.34 5.66
C ASP A 93 6.90 -0.27 7.04
N ALA A 94 5.63 -0.61 7.32
CA ALA A 94 5.25 -1.27 8.57
C ALA A 94 5.86 -2.67 8.73
N MET A 95 5.97 -3.45 7.65
CA MET A 95 6.61 -4.77 7.68
C MET A 95 8.09 -4.68 8.05
N LYS A 96 8.77 -3.61 7.63
CA LYS A 96 10.21 -3.40 7.78
C LYS A 96 10.61 -2.62 9.02
N GLU A 97 9.64 -2.03 9.71
CA GLU A 97 9.90 -1.22 10.88
C GLU A 97 10.70 -2.02 11.93
N GLN A 98 11.91 -1.54 12.22
CA GLN A 98 12.79 -2.15 13.22
C GLN A 98 12.19 -1.99 14.61
N ASN A 99 12.12 -3.08 15.35
CA ASN A 99 11.68 -3.07 16.75
C ASN A 99 12.55 -4.04 17.55
N PRO A 100 12.91 -3.75 18.82
CA PRO A 100 13.67 -4.67 19.67
C PRO A 100 13.14 -6.11 19.72
N ASN A 101 11.83 -6.30 19.55
CA ASN A 101 11.17 -7.61 19.65
C ASN A 101 10.99 -8.30 18.29
N TYR A 102 11.40 -7.67 17.19
CA TYR A 102 11.06 -8.12 15.84
C TYR A 102 12.09 -7.66 14.80
N LEU A 103 12.67 -8.63 14.09
CA LEU A 103 13.57 -8.37 12.98
C LEU A 103 12.78 -8.18 11.68
N PRO A 104 13.19 -7.25 10.80
CA PRO A 104 12.61 -7.12 9.46
C PRO A 104 12.67 -8.45 8.68
N PRO A 105 11.66 -8.74 7.85
CA PRO A 105 11.60 -9.97 7.08
C PRO A 105 12.63 -9.93 5.93
N LYS A 106 13.11 -11.09 5.48
CA LYS A 106 13.98 -11.18 4.29
C LYS A 106 13.17 -11.25 3.00
N VAL A 107 11.88 -11.54 3.12
CA VAL A 107 10.92 -11.53 2.02
C VAL A 107 9.69 -10.76 2.48
N ALA A 108 9.33 -9.71 1.76
CA ALA A 108 8.10 -8.96 1.94
C ALA A 108 7.53 -8.63 0.56
N VAL A 109 6.25 -8.92 0.36
CA VAL A 109 5.48 -8.56 -0.83
C VAL A 109 4.13 -8.09 -0.37
N VAL A 110 3.69 -6.95 -0.91
CA VAL A 110 2.31 -6.49 -0.80
C VAL A 110 1.80 -6.24 -2.22
N GLU A 111 0.68 -6.86 -2.55
CA GLU A 111 -0.07 -6.63 -3.77
C GLU A 111 -1.44 -6.08 -3.39
N ASN A 112 -1.89 -5.05 -4.11
CA ASN A 112 -3.20 -4.43 -3.95
C ASN A 112 -3.83 -4.23 -5.33
N GLY A 113 -4.46 -5.28 -5.85
CA GLY A 113 -5.01 -5.35 -7.19
C GLY A 113 -3.92 -5.27 -8.27
N GLY A 114 -3.83 -4.13 -8.95
CA GLY A 114 -2.85 -3.91 -10.03
C GLY A 114 -1.46 -3.46 -9.58
N GLU A 115 -1.30 -3.18 -8.29
CA GLU A 115 -0.08 -2.63 -7.71
C GLU A 115 0.68 -3.67 -6.89
N ILE A 116 2.01 -3.68 -6.97
CA ILE A 116 2.87 -4.64 -6.27
C ILE A 116 4.16 -3.96 -5.81
N ILE A 117 4.40 -3.99 -4.49
CA ILE A 117 5.70 -3.65 -3.89
C ILE A 117 6.39 -4.91 -3.37
N VAL A 118 7.68 -5.02 -3.64
CA VAL A 118 8.51 -6.19 -3.29
C VAL A 118 9.82 -5.76 -2.68
N GLU A 119 10.15 -6.35 -1.53
CA GLU A 119 11.50 -6.35 -0.98
C GLU A 119 11.90 -7.78 -0.65
N SER A 120 12.97 -8.27 -1.27
CA SER A 120 13.37 -9.66 -1.09
C SER A 120 14.87 -9.89 -1.30
N GLU A 121 15.46 -10.68 -0.40
CA GLU A 121 16.79 -11.29 -0.58
C GLU A 121 16.77 -12.49 -1.54
N LYS A 122 15.60 -12.87 -2.06
CA LYS A 122 15.41 -14.00 -2.96
C LYS A 122 14.72 -13.55 -4.24
N PRO A 123 14.96 -14.23 -5.37
CA PRO A 123 14.22 -13.95 -6.60
C PRO A 123 12.71 -14.13 -6.40
N ILE A 124 11.92 -13.12 -6.80
CA ILE A 124 10.47 -13.15 -6.88
C ILE A 124 10.07 -13.14 -8.36
N ARG A 125 9.12 -13.99 -8.75
CA ARG A 125 8.55 -14.00 -10.10
C ARG A 125 7.20 -13.30 -10.06
N ILE A 126 7.10 -12.17 -10.74
CA ILE A 126 5.84 -11.43 -10.93
C ILE A 126 5.28 -11.81 -12.29
N ALA A 127 4.10 -12.42 -12.31
CA ALA A 127 3.42 -12.77 -13.54
C ALA A 127 2.57 -11.60 -14.02
N LEU A 128 2.75 -11.19 -15.28
CA LEU A 128 1.90 -10.23 -15.96
C LEU A 128 1.09 -10.96 -17.03
N TYR A 129 -0.23 -10.87 -16.95
CA TYR A 129 -1.12 -11.42 -17.96
C TYR A 129 -1.55 -10.32 -18.93
N ALA A 130 -1.19 -10.47 -20.21
CA ALA A 130 -1.43 -9.47 -21.26
C ALA A 130 -2.67 -9.76 -22.14
N GLY A 131 -3.54 -10.70 -21.73
CA GLY A 131 -4.70 -11.11 -22.52
C GLY A 131 -4.42 -12.22 -23.52
N TYR A 132 -5.50 -12.66 -24.19
CA TYR A 132 -5.44 -13.55 -25.36
C TYR A 132 -5.52 -12.65 -26.59
N ASN A 133 -4.37 -12.21 -27.10
CA ASN A 133 -4.33 -11.44 -28.35
C ASN A 133 -4.74 -12.32 -29.54
#